data_AF-A0A8H3XJH8-F1
#
_entry.id   AF-A0A8H3XJH8-F1
#
_cell.length_a   1.000
_cell.length_b   1.000
_cell.length_c   1.000
_cell.angle_alpha   90.00
_cell.angle_beta   90.00
_cell.angle_gamma   90.00
#
_symmetry.space_group_name_H-M   'P 1'
#
loop_
_entity.id
_entity.type
_entity.pdbx_description
1 polymer ?
#
loop_
_entity_poly.entity_id
_entity_poly.type
_entity_poly.pdbx_seq_one_letter_code
_entity_poly.pdbx_strand_id
1 'polypeptide(L)'
;MAPKILMGDMPELIEHIFKNLNNEISSLYSCALVSRHWCKMSIPILWQNPFSFYQRNPLFISNYFSSLDEYEKIGLKECLEECGINKEFSKTLFDYAKFLRILYLNRLEYMVKNWIDLKPVSYERLINYIINLLLKLFIESGATLHELDLSFSRSFQLMPEIFYSLGRNGQFFSRIQHLSLSIRSIISIESVTTLLRALAENTTKIRTLKLVFYSNPESQIFHALIYVIKLQERLRLFRIAGVYTEFHGIISALECQKNSLQEVDIQDCSFNAEFSVLNNCKNLETIRITRCNTELLKILDYKISTLEVVDAPIDAQTMALILEKAGILLQRLILESISIDENILDESLLLEAIKLFCQNITYFKIGCIEFSTQLLELIGNLHKLQFLSVWCYINIIPVEELPVEGLNIRVMQFSKILPLTLQYLDLRNIWLDPYIDILLNHCLAPLKKLLINGLDNEKNIKALIEFCARTKTLKYVGVREYSNLEALDDNIRKEVEANVALVPDHYIVVNC
;
A
#
# COMPACT_ATOMS: atom_id res chain seq x y z
N MET A 1 12.69 -43.51 -35.62
CA MET A 1 13.31 -42.21 -35.24
C MET A 1 12.19 -41.20 -35.12
N ALA A 2 11.76 -40.87 -33.90
CA ALA A 2 10.88 -39.74 -33.67
C ALA A 2 11.67 -38.44 -33.92
N PRO A 3 11.09 -37.43 -34.59
CA PRO A 3 11.81 -36.19 -34.84
C PRO A 3 12.08 -35.54 -33.48
N LYS A 4 13.36 -35.30 -33.19
CA LYS A 4 13.76 -34.31 -32.20
C LYS A 4 13.16 -32.99 -32.68
N ILE A 5 11.99 -32.64 -32.16
CA ILE A 5 11.51 -31.26 -32.22
C ILE A 5 12.63 -30.46 -31.56
N LEU A 6 13.34 -29.69 -32.37
CA LEU A 6 14.13 -28.57 -31.90
C LEU A 6 13.15 -27.63 -31.20
N MET A 7 12.85 -27.90 -29.92
CA MET A 7 12.61 -26.82 -28.99
C MET A 7 13.94 -26.08 -28.95
N GLY A 8 14.10 -25.11 -29.86
CA GLY A 8 15.11 -24.09 -29.68
C GLY A 8 14.86 -23.51 -28.30
N ASP A 9 15.81 -23.72 -27.39
CA ASP A 9 15.87 -22.97 -26.15
C ASP A 9 15.82 -21.50 -26.58
N MET A 10 14.68 -20.84 -26.36
CA MET A 10 14.49 -19.39 -26.51
C MET A 10 14.32 -18.84 -25.09
N PRO A 11 15.39 -18.81 -24.26
CA PRO A 11 15.28 -18.46 -22.85
C PRO A 11 14.74 -17.04 -22.69
N GLU A 12 15.02 -16.17 -23.65
CA GLU A 12 14.55 -14.78 -23.73
C GLU A 12 13.02 -14.69 -23.77
N LEU A 13 12.35 -15.57 -24.53
CA LEU A 13 10.89 -15.61 -24.58
C LEU A 13 10.30 -16.17 -23.28
N ILE A 14 10.92 -17.20 -22.71
CA ILE A 14 10.48 -17.79 -21.44
C ILE A 14 10.66 -16.80 -20.29
N GLU A 15 11.77 -16.06 -20.26
CA GLU A 15 11.99 -14.95 -19.33
C GLU A 15 10.93 -13.87 -19.47
N HIS A 16 10.55 -13.53 -20.71
CA HIS A 16 9.49 -12.55 -20.95
C HIS A 16 8.13 -13.05 -20.45
N ILE A 17 7.79 -14.32 -20.70
CA ILE A 17 6.57 -14.95 -20.16
C ILE A 17 6.59 -14.88 -18.62
N PHE A 18 7.67 -15.29 -17.97
CA PHE A 18 7.72 -15.32 -16.51
C PHE A 18 7.73 -13.94 -15.87
N LYS A 19 8.33 -12.93 -16.51
CA LYS A 19 8.22 -11.53 -16.07
C LYS A 19 6.75 -11.08 -16.01
N ASN A 20 5.93 -11.50 -16.97
CA ASN A 20 4.49 -11.21 -16.98
C ASN A 20 3.69 -12.03 -15.95
N LEU A 21 4.20 -13.19 -15.53
CA LEU A 21 3.56 -14.07 -14.55
C LEU A 21 4.09 -13.90 -13.11
N ASN A 22 4.99 -12.94 -12.83
CA ASN A 22 5.66 -12.78 -11.52
C ASN A 22 4.70 -12.71 -10.32
N ASN A 23 3.47 -12.23 -10.52
CA ASN A 23 2.46 -12.11 -9.47
C ASN A 23 1.40 -13.23 -9.52
N GLU A 24 1.48 -14.13 -10.50
CA GLU A 24 0.55 -15.25 -10.69
C GLU A 24 1.18 -16.58 -10.26
N ILE A 25 1.19 -16.84 -8.96
CA ILE A 25 1.83 -18.04 -8.39
C ILE A 25 1.26 -19.34 -8.96
N SER A 26 -0.06 -19.43 -9.15
CA SER A 26 -0.70 -20.63 -9.72
C SER A 26 -0.23 -20.90 -11.15
N SER A 27 -0.09 -19.84 -11.96
CA SER A 27 0.43 -19.91 -13.32
C SER A 27 1.91 -20.33 -13.32
N LEU A 28 2.73 -19.74 -12.46
CA LEU A 28 4.15 -20.09 -12.30
C LEU A 28 4.34 -21.53 -11.80
N TYR A 29 3.47 -22.02 -10.90
CA TYR A 29 3.48 -23.40 -10.43
C TYR A 29 3.17 -24.36 -11.58
N SER A 30 2.14 -24.04 -12.38
CA SER A 30 1.81 -24.82 -13.58
C SER A 30 2.98 -24.84 -14.57
N CYS A 31 3.66 -23.70 -14.76
CA CYS A 31 4.88 -23.61 -15.56
C CYS A 31 5.99 -24.55 -15.05
N ALA A 32 6.15 -24.69 -13.73
CA ALA A 32 7.15 -25.57 -13.13
C ALA A 32 6.96 -27.05 -13.49
N LEU A 33 5.74 -27.45 -13.86
CA LEU A 33 5.38 -28.84 -14.18
C LEU A 33 5.54 -29.18 -15.68
N VAL A 34 5.76 -28.17 -16.54
CA VAL A 34 5.82 -28.36 -18.01
C VAL A 34 7.05 -29.16 -18.44
N SER A 35 8.24 -28.76 -17.99
CA SER A 35 9.50 -29.41 -18.35
C SER A 35 10.61 -29.09 -17.35
N ARG A 36 11.73 -29.83 -17.39
CA ARG A 36 12.89 -29.54 -16.54
C ARG A 36 13.44 -28.13 -16.75
N HIS A 37 13.40 -27.61 -17.97
CA HIS A 37 13.86 -26.25 -18.28
C HIS A 37 12.96 -25.21 -17.64
N TRP A 38 11.64 -25.33 -17.85
CA TRP A 38 10.65 -24.42 -17.27
C TRP A 38 10.67 -24.46 -15.73
N CYS A 39 10.81 -25.66 -15.14
CA CYS A 39 11.00 -25.85 -13.71
C CYS A 39 12.20 -25.07 -13.16
N LYS A 40 13.37 -25.18 -13.81
CA LYS A 40 14.59 -24.47 -13.38
C LYS A 40 14.46 -22.95 -13.42
N MET A 41 13.61 -22.42 -14.29
CA MET A 41 13.39 -20.98 -14.42
C MET A 41 12.24 -20.46 -13.55
N SER A 42 11.18 -21.25 -13.33
CA SER A 42 10.01 -20.81 -12.53
C SER A 42 10.24 -20.97 -11.04
N ILE A 43 10.96 -22.00 -10.59
CA ILE A 43 11.21 -22.26 -9.16
C ILE A 43 11.93 -21.07 -8.49
N PRO A 44 13.00 -20.48 -9.06
CA PRO A 44 13.64 -19.30 -8.48
C PRO A 44 12.72 -18.09 -8.34
N ILE A 45 11.66 -18.00 -9.15
CA ILE A 45 10.67 -16.92 -9.12
C ILE A 45 9.61 -17.21 -8.04
N LEU A 46 9.09 -18.45 -8.01
CA LEU A 46 8.13 -18.92 -7.02
C LEU A 46 8.64 -18.81 -5.57
N TRP A 47 9.94 -18.98 -5.38
CA TRP A 47 10.57 -18.98 -4.06
C TRP A 47 11.18 -17.63 -3.65
N GLN A 48 10.92 -16.55 -4.41
CA GLN A 48 11.37 -15.20 -4.03
C GLN A 48 10.66 -14.67 -2.78
N ASN A 49 9.37 -14.98 -2.62
CA ASN A 49 8.53 -14.50 -1.53
C ASN A 49 7.59 -15.60 -1.00
N PRO A 50 8.13 -16.69 -0.44
CA PRO A 50 7.36 -17.89 -0.14
C PRO A 50 6.39 -17.73 1.04
N PHE A 51 6.63 -16.73 1.90
CA PHE A 51 5.85 -16.45 3.12
C PHE A 51 4.72 -15.43 2.93
N SER A 52 4.46 -14.96 1.71
CA SER A 52 3.51 -13.87 1.49
C SER A 52 2.04 -14.26 1.56
N PHE A 53 1.70 -15.54 1.43
CA PHE A 53 0.33 -16.03 1.28
C PHE A 53 -0.15 -16.76 2.52
N TYR A 54 -0.90 -16.08 3.39
CA TYR A 54 -1.45 -16.65 4.63
C TYR A 54 -2.23 -17.97 4.45
N GLN A 55 -2.84 -18.18 3.29
CA GLN A 55 -3.62 -19.38 2.95
C GLN A 55 -2.78 -20.54 2.40
N ARG A 56 -1.48 -20.34 2.15
CA ARG A 56 -0.60 -21.38 1.63
C ARG A 56 -0.36 -22.43 2.72
N ASN A 57 -0.45 -23.70 2.33
CA ASN A 57 -0.11 -24.81 3.22
C ASN A 57 1.36 -24.67 3.70
N PRO A 58 1.61 -24.57 5.03
CA PRO A 58 2.93 -24.27 5.57
C PRO A 58 3.91 -25.46 5.50
N LEU A 59 3.50 -26.63 5.00
CA LEU A 59 4.35 -27.82 4.85
C LEU A 59 5.64 -27.57 4.04
N PHE A 60 5.67 -26.53 3.21
CA PHE A 60 6.88 -26.16 2.46
C PHE A 60 8.06 -25.75 3.37
N ILE A 61 7.81 -25.38 4.63
CA ILE A 61 8.87 -25.03 5.59
C ILE A 61 9.84 -26.21 5.78
N SER A 62 9.34 -27.45 5.79
CA SER A 62 10.16 -28.66 5.88
C SER A 62 11.20 -28.76 4.75
N ASN A 63 10.93 -28.15 3.59
CA ASN A 63 11.85 -28.17 2.46
C ASN A 63 13.15 -27.41 2.76
N TYR A 64 13.11 -26.37 3.59
CA TYR A 64 14.32 -25.65 3.99
C TYR A 64 15.23 -26.53 4.84
N PHE A 65 14.66 -27.29 5.77
CA PHE A 65 15.46 -28.13 6.69
C PHE A 65 16.16 -29.32 6.01
N SER A 66 15.83 -29.61 4.74
CA SER A 66 16.53 -30.61 3.95
C SER A 66 18.02 -30.28 3.75
N SER A 67 18.39 -29.00 3.76
CA SER A 67 19.77 -28.53 3.54
C SER A 67 20.57 -28.29 4.83
N LEU A 68 19.97 -28.53 6.01
CA LEU A 68 20.70 -28.49 7.28
C LEU A 68 21.78 -29.58 7.33
N ASP A 69 22.80 -29.36 8.16
CA ASP A 69 23.74 -30.41 8.48
C ASP A 69 23.09 -31.50 9.38
N GLU A 70 23.71 -32.66 9.47
CA GLU A 70 23.12 -33.80 10.20
C GLU A 70 22.95 -33.52 11.70
N TYR A 71 23.81 -32.71 12.32
CA TYR A 71 23.67 -32.36 13.73
C TYR A 71 22.53 -31.38 13.96
N GLU A 72 22.39 -30.37 13.11
CA GLU A 72 21.25 -29.43 13.15
C GLU A 72 19.92 -30.13 12.89
N LYS A 73 19.89 -31.10 11.98
CA LYS A 73 18.69 -31.93 11.74
C LYS A 73 18.32 -32.76 12.96
N ILE A 74 19.30 -33.40 13.61
CA ILE A 74 19.08 -34.19 14.82
C ILE A 74 18.54 -33.29 15.93
N GLY A 75 19.20 -32.16 16.20
CA GLY A 75 18.76 -31.22 17.25
C GLY A 75 17.37 -30.65 17.00
N LEU A 76 17.05 -30.26 15.76
CA LEU A 76 15.70 -29.81 15.41
C LEU A 76 14.66 -30.93 15.62
N LYS A 77 14.99 -32.17 15.24
CA LYS A 77 14.09 -33.31 15.38
C LYS A 77 13.82 -33.63 16.86
N GLU A 78 14.85 -33.63 17.70
CA GLU A 78 14.71 -33.81 19.16
C GLU A 78 13.78 -32.74 19.76
N CYS A 79 13.99 -31.46 19.45
CA CYS A 79 13.13 -30.38 19.94
C CYS A 79 11.66 -30.51 19.47
N LEU A 80 11.43 -30.98 18.25
CA LEU A 80 10.08 -31.22 17.74
C LEU A 80 9.41 -32.41 18.44
N GLU A 81 10.16 -33.50 18.65
CA GLU A 81 9.69 -34.71 19.34
C GLU A 81 9.33 -34.44 20.81
N GLU A 82 10.12 -33.62 21.53
CA GLU A 82 9.80 -33.16 22.88
C GLU A 82 8.45 -32.43 22.96
N CYS A 83 8.05 -31.80 21.86
CA CYS A 83 6.78 -31.09 21.72
C CYS A 83 5.66 -31.96 21.15
N GLY A 84 5.91 -33.26 20.91
CA GLY A 84 4.96 -34.20 20.30
C GLY A 84 4.71 -33.95 18.82
N ILE A 85 5.60 -33.21 18.14
CA ILE A 85 5.48 -32.85 16.73
C ILE A 85 6.34 -33.78 15.90
N ASN A 86 5.71 -34.60 15.05
CA ASN A 86 6.43 -35.44 14.09
C ASN A 86 6.48 -34.77 12.71
N LYS A 87 7.68 -34.41 12.25
CA LYS A 87 7.94 -33.86 10.92
C LYS A 87 9.12 -34.57 10.27
N GLU A 88 8.95 -34.92 9.00
CA GLU A 88 10.04 -35.47 8.19
C GLU A 88 10.65 -34.39 7.27
N PHE A 89 11.96 -34.47 7.09
CA PHE A 89 12.73 -33.58 6.21
C PHE A 89 13.19 -34.38 4.99
N SER A 90 12.41 -34.30 3.91
CA SER A 90 12.73 -34.97 2.65
C SER A 90 13.82 -34.24 1.88
N LYS A 91 14.64 -34.98 1.13
CA LYS A 91 15.64 -34.40 0.23
C LYS A 91 14.97 -33.57 -0.85
N THR A 92 15.49 -32.37 -1.09
CA THR A 92 14.98 -31.44 -2.10
C THR A 92 15.81 -31.47 -3.38
N LEU A 93 15.18 -31.08 -4.49
CA LEU A 93 15.83 -30.95 -5.81
C LEU A 93 16.63 -29.65 -5.95
N PHE A 94 16.25 -28.63 -5.18
CA PHE A 94 16.82 -27.29 -5.25
C PHE A 94 17.16 -26.80 -3.84
N ASP A 95 18.19 -25.98 -3.75
CA ASP A 95 18.42 -25.13 -2.58
C ASP A 95 17.45 -23.95 -2.60
N TYR A 96 16.26 -24.18 -2.05
CA TYR A 96 15.17 -23.20 -2.08
C TYR A 96 15.48 -21.93 -1.30
N ALA A 97 16.34 -22.00 -0.29
CA ALA A 97 16.69 -20.86 0.55
C ALA A 97 17.42 -19.77 -0.24
N LYS A 98 18.31 -20.19 -1.16
CA LYS A 98 19.08 -19.28 -2.02
C LYS A 98 18.20 -18.38 -2.90
N PHE A 99 16.96 -18.77 -3.16
CA PHE A 99 16.05 -18.00 -4.01
C PHE A 99 15.30 -16.89 -3.25
N LEU A 100 15.40 -16.83 -1.92
CA LEU A 100 14.71 -15.83 -1.11
C LEU A 100 15.14 -14.41 -1.51
N ARG A 101 14.15 -13.55 -1.79
CA ARG A 101 14.33 -12.12 -2.12
C ARG A 101 13.54 -11.21 -1.20
N ILE A 102 12.42 -11.67 -0.66
CA ILE A 102 11.53 -10.87 0.17
C ILE A 102 11.32 -11.61 1.48
N LEU A 103 11.60 -10.92 2.59
CA LEU A 103 11.47 -11.49 3.93
C LEU A 103 10.70 -10.54 4.83
N TYR A 104 9.51 -10.98 5.25
CA TYR A 104 8.73 -10.34 6.32
C TYR A 104 8.79 -11.20 7.57
N LEU A 105 9.43 -10.72 8.64
CA LEU A 105 9.65 -11.54 9.83
C LEU A 105 8.35 -11.92 10.55
N ASN A 106 7.37 -11.02 10.60
CA ASN A 106 6.04 -11.31 11.14
C ASN A 106 5.31 -12.43 10.37
N ARG A 107 5.47 -12.50 9.04
CA ARG A 107 4.88 -13.55 8.20
C ARG A 107 5.63 -14.86 8.35
N LEU A 108 6.96 -14.82 8.44
CA LEU A 108 7.77 -15.98 8.76
C LEU A 108 7.33 -16.60 10.10
N GLU A 109 7.19 -15.77 11.13
CA GLU A 109 6.74 -16.22 12.44
C GLU A 109 5.33 -16.83 12.40
N TYR A 110 4.39 -16.17 11.73
CA TYR A 110 3.04 -16.69 11.54
C TYR A 110 3.04 -18.05 10.81
N MET A 111 3.83 -18.18 9.75
CA MET A 111 3.93 -19.42 8.97
C MET A 111 4.56 -20.55 9.78
N VAL A 112 5.60 -20.24 10.57
CA VAL A 112 6.19 -21.21 11.49
C VAL A 112 5.14 -21.67 12.49
N LYS A 113 4.43 -20.75 13.16
CA LYS A 113 3.34 -21.08 14.12
C LYS A 113 2.30 -22.03 13.51
N ASN A 114 1.88 -21.78 12.27
CA ASN A 114 0.94 -22.65 11.55
C ASN A 114 1.56 -24.00 11.15
N TRP A 115 2.84 -24.05 10.80
CA TRP A 115 3.53 -25.29 10.41
C TRP A 115 3.60 -26.31 11.55
N ILE A 116 3.82 -25.82 12.78
CA ILE A 116 3.82 -26.64 14.00
C ILE A 116 2.41 -26.88 14.57
N ASP A 117 1.35 -26.39 13.91
CA ASP A 117 -0.07 -26.64 14.21
C ASP A 117 -0.47 -26.39 15.68
N LEU A 118 -0.06 -25.25 16.23
CA LEU A 118 -0.12 -25.03 17.67
C LEU A 118 -1.44 -24.45 18.19
N LYS A 119 -1.87 -25.00 19.33
CA LYS A 119 -2.77 -24.32 20.28
C LYS A 119 -1.99 -23.30 21.15
N PRO A 120 -2.64 -22.26 21.69
CA PRO A 120 -2.00 -20.94 21.83
C PRO A 120 -0.89 -20.71 22.88
N VAL A 121 -0.46 -21.65 23.73
CA VAL A 121 0.11 -21.23 25.04
C VAL A 121 1.51 -21.73 25.44
N SER A 122 2.27 -22.56 24.70
CA SER A 122 3.51 -23.13 25.31
C SER A 122 4.79 -23.31 24.48
N TYR A 123 4.95 -22.70 23.30
CA TYR A 123 6.08 -23.04 22.40
C TYR A 123 6.89 -21.86 21.87
N GLU A 124 6.89 -20.70 22.54
CA GLU A 124 7.66 -19.53 22.07
C GLU A 124 9.15 -19.83 21.88
N ARG A 125 9.75 -20.64 22.75
CA ARG A 125 11.16 -21.05 22.63
C ARG A 125 11.42 -21.85 21.36
N LEU A 126 10.56 -22.83 21.04
CA LEU A 126 10.66 -23.64 19.83
C LEU A 126 10.47 -22.77 18.57
N ILE A 127 9.48 -21.87 18.58
CA ILE A 127 9.23 -20.93 17.48
C ILE A 127 10.47 -20.05 17.24
N ASN A 128 11.01 -19.47 18.32
CA ASN A 128 12.22 -18.64 18.23
C ASN A 128 13.41 -19.43 17.69
N TYR A 129 13.61 -20.66 18.16
CA TYR A 129 14.66 -21.55 17.67
C TYR A 129 14.52 -21.84 16.17
N ILE A 130 13.33 -22.26 15.74
CA ILE A 130 13.04 -22.56 14.32
C ILE A 130 13.26 -21.33 13.43
N ILE A 131 12.78 -20.16 13.86
CA ILE A 131 12.95 -18.92 13.09
C ILE A 131 14.43 -18.55 12.98
N ASN A 132 15.20 -18.63 14.07
CA ASN A 132 16.64 -18.36 14.02
C ASN A 132 17.37 -19.36 13.11
N LEU A 133 17.01 -20.65 13.17
CA LEU A 133 17.58 -21.67 12.28
C LEU A 133 17.28 -21.36 10.81
N LEU A 134 16.05 -20.95 10.49
CA LEU A 134 15.67 -20.53 9.14
C LEU A 134 16.42 -19.27 8.70
N LEU A 135 16.55 -18.26 9.57
CA LEU A 135 17.31 -17.04 9.26
C LEU A 135 18.77 -17.36 8.96
N LYS A 136 19.42 -18.17 9.81
CA LYS A 136 20.80 -18.64 9.59
C LYS A 136 20.92 -19.30 8.21
N LEU A 137 20.02 -20.23 7.91
CA LEU A 137 19.98 -20.97 6.65
C LEU A 137 19.81 -20.03 5.44
N PHE A 138 18.92 -19.03 5.52
CA PHE A 138 18.77 -18.04 4.45
C PHE A 138 20.03 -17.22 4.23
N ILE A 139 20.68 -16.78 5.32
CA ILE A 139 21.92 -16.00 5.26
C ILE A 139 23.05 -16.82 4.63
N GLU A 140 23.21 -18.08 5.04
CA GLU A 140 24.30 -18.95 4.60
C GLU A 140 24.08 -19.57 3.20
N SER A 141 22.83 -19.65 2.72
CA SER A 141 22.49 -20.18 1.37
C SER A 141 23.02 -19.34 0.20
N GLY A 142 23.50 -18.12 0.46
CA GLY A 142 23.86 -17.15 -0.57
C GLY A 142 22.66 -16.43 -1.19
N ALA A 143 21.51 -16.41 -0.50
CA ALA A 143 20.40 -15.54 -0.84
C ALA A 143 20.83 -14.06 -0.81
N THR A 144 20.15 -13.21 -1.58
CA THR A 144 20.34 -11.75 -1.53
C THR A 144 18.98 -11.07 -1.54
N LEU A 145 18.65 -10.38 -0.45
CA LEU A 145 17.35 -9.76 -0.26
C LEU A 145 17.20 -8.50 -1.11
N HIS A 146 15.96 -8.26 -1.51
CA HIS A 146 15.48 -7.07 -2.18
C HIS A 146 14.56 -6.25 -1.26
N GLU A 147 13.74 -6.93 -0.46
CA GLU A 147 12.85 -6.33 0.52
C GLU A 147 12.96 -7.06 1.87
N LEU A 148 13.06 -6.28 2.94
CA LEU A 148 13.18 -6.75 4.30
C LEU A 148 12.24 -5.97 5.21
N ASP A 149 11.40 -6.68 5.94
CA ASP A 149 10.54 -6.12 6.97
C ASP A 149 10.88 -6.73 8.34
N LEU A 150 11.32 -5.84 9.22
CA LEU A 150 11.76 -6.12 10.58
C LEU A 150 10.62 -5.83 11.57
N SER A 151 9.44 -6.39 11.32
CA SER A 151 8.35 -6.41 12.29
C SER A 151 8.44 -7.65 13.18
N PHE A 152 8.83 -7.46 14.44
CA PHE A 152 8.98 -8.53 15.42
C PHE A 152 7.73 -8.69 16.29
N SER A 153 7.42 -9.92 16.71
CA SER A 153 6.58 -10.12 17.89
C SER A 153 7.35 -9.76 19.17
N ARG A 154 6.62 -9.55 20.26
CA ARG A 154 7.20 -9.13 21.54
C ARG A 154 8.19 -10.16 22.12
N SER A 155 8.03 -11.44 21.79
CA SER A 155 8.82 -12.53 22.37
C SER A 155 9.97 -13.01 21.50
N PHE A 156 10.16 -12.46 20.29
CA PHE A 156 11.22 -12.88 19.39
C PHE A 156 12.59 -12.29 19.77
N GLN A 157 13.62 -13.13 19.79
CA GLN A 157 15.01 -12.74 20.01
C GLN A 157 15.91 -13.35 18.93
N LEU A 158 16.81 -12.53 18.37
CA LEU A 158 17.84 -13.00 17.45
C LEU A 158 18.97 -13.64 18.23
N MET A 159 19.33 -14.85 17.86
CA MET A 159 20.46 -15.55 18.47
C MET A 159 21.80 -14.97 17.97
N PRO A 160 22.85 -14.91 18.81
CA PRO A 160 24.15 -14.34 18.44
C PRO A 160 24.77 -14.92 17.15
N GLU A 161 24.51 -16.20 16.86
CA GLU A 161 24.96 -16.93 15.68
C GLU A 161 24.48 -16.28 14.38
N ILE A 162 23.34 -15.59 14.40
CA ILE A 162 22.82 -14.84 13.24
C ILE A 162 23.79 -13.72 12.86
N PHE A 163 24.30 -12.97 13.84
CA PHE A 163 25.21 -11.85 13.59
C PHE A 163 26.56 -12.35 13.06
N TYR A 164 27.03 -13.50 13.54
CA TYR A 164 28.20 -14.17 12.97
C TYR A 164 27.99 -14.55 11.49
N SER A 165 26.82 -15.13 11.19
CA SER A 165 26.45 -15.54 9.84
C SER A 165 26.36 -14.34 8.89
N LEU A 166 25.76 -13.23 9.36
CA LEU A 166 25.67 -11.97 8.61
C LEU A 166 27.05 -11.38 8.34
N GLY A 167 27.96 -11.40 9.32
CA GLY A 167 29.33 -10.92 9.15
C GLY A 167 30.11 -11.66 8.07
N ARG A 168 29.83 -12.96 7.85
CA ARG A 168 30.43 -13.76 6.77
C ARG A 168 29.70 -13.65 5.43
N ASN A 169 28.41 -13.31 5.44
CA ASN A 169 27.53 -13.36 4.28
C ASN A 169 26.87 -12.00 4.01
N GLY A 170 27.66 -10.92 4.01
CA GLY A 170 27.17 -9.55 3.78
C GLY A 170 26.36 -9.35 2.49
N GLN A 171 26.58 -10.22 1.48
CA GLN A 171 25.79 -10.28 0.25
C GLN A 171 24.28 -10.41 0.49
N PHE A 172 23.88 -10.98 1.64
CA PHE A 172 22.49 -11.14 2.03
C PHE A 172 21.71 -9.81 2.02
N PHE A 173 22.36 -8.71 2.42
CA PHE A 173 21.75 -7.38 2.44
C PHE A 173 22.11 -6.50 1.22
N SER A 174 23.10 -6.88 0.42
CA SER A 174 23.70 -6.07 -0.66
C SER A 174 22.78 -5.53 -1.77
N ARG A 175 21.54 -6.05 -1.86
CA ARG A 175 20.54 -5.68 -2.87
C ARG A 175 19.23 -5.15 -2.30
N ILE A 176 19.16 -4.92 -0.97
CA ILE A 176 17.96 -4.39 -0.34
C ILE A 176 17.67 -3.00 -0.91
N GLN A 177 16.44 -2.83 -1.39
CA GLN A 177 15.90 -1.55 -1.86
C GLN A 177 14.74 -1.08 -0.99
N HIS A 178 14.04 -2.00 -0.33
CA HIS A 178 12.91 -1.71 0.54
C HIS A 178 13.18 -2.24 1.95
N LEU A 179 13.25 -1.33 2.91
CA LEU A 179 13.42 -1.65 4.33
C LEU A 179 12.23 -1.11 5.11
N SER A 180 11.58 -1.99 5.86
CA SER A 180 10.55 -1.65 6.82
C SER A 180 10.99 -2.07 8.22
N LEU A 181 10.76 -1.21 9.22
CA LEU A 181 11.02 -1.51 10.63
C LEU A 181 9.79 -1.15 11.45
N SER A 182 9.35 -2.08 12.29
CA SER A 182 8.22 -1.87 13.19
C SER A 182 8.57 -2.22 14.63
N ILE A 183 8.44 -1.26 15.54
CA ILE A 183 8.84 -1.39 16.94
C ILE A 183 7.60 -1.28 17.84
N ARG A 184 7.21 -2.40 18.47
CA ARG A 184 5.97 -2.55 19.26
C ARG A 184 6.13 -2.47 20.78
N SER A 185 7.31 -2.79 21.31
CA SER A 185 7.60 -2.86 22.74
C SER A 185 9.12 -2.95 22.94
N ILE A 186 9.58 -3.15 24.17
CA ILE A 186 10.98 -3.32 24.56
C ILE A 186 11.53 -4.60 23.90
N ILE A 187 11.87 -4.49 22.61
CA ILE A 187 12.68 -5.48 21.91
C ILE A 187 14.04 -5.55 22.64
N SER A 188 14.80 -6.64 22.46
CA SER A 188 16.25 -6.58 22.67
C SER A 188 16.84 -5.47 21.80
N ILE A 189 17.00 -4.28 22.37
CA ILE A 189 17.56 -3.09 21.69
C ILE A 189 18.89 -3.45 21.05
N GLU A 190 19.70 -4.26 21.74
CA GLU A 190 20.97 -4.79 21.25
C GLU A 190 20.81 -5.57 19.93
N SER A 191 19.82 -6.47 19.83
CA SER A 191 19.59 -7.26 18.61
C SER A 191 19.22 -6.37 17.43
N VAL A 192 18.31 -5.41 17.65
CA VAL A 192 17.85 -4.49 16.59
C VAL A 192 18.96 -3.56 16.14
N THR A 193 19.68 -2.96 17.09
CA THR A 193 20.79 -2.04 16.79
C THR A 193 21.94 -2.75 16.08
N THR A 194 22.26 -3.98 16.49
CA THR A 194 23.28 -4.81 15.81
C THR A 194 22.84 -5.17 14.38
N LEU A 195 21.57 -5.54 14.18
CA LEU A 195 21.02 -5.83 12.86
C LEU A 195 21.03 -4.59 11.95
N LEU A 196 20.61 -3.43 12.46
CA LEU A 196 20.63 -2.17 11.72
C LEU A 196 22.06 -1.76 11.33
N ARG A 197 23.03 -2.00 12.21
CA ARG A 197 24.45 -1.77 11.91
C ARG A 197 24.94 -2.70 10.81
N ALA A 198 24.65 -4.00 10.91
CA ALA A 198 24.99 -4.97 9.87
C ALA A 198 24.34 -4.61 8.52
N LEU A 199 23.09 -4.13 8.52
CA LEU A 199 22.43 -3.59 7.33
C LEU A 199 23.21 -2.41 6.75
N ALA A 200 23.51 -1.41 7.57
CA ALA A 200 24.22 -0.20 7.15
C ALA A 200 25.60 -0.49 6.54
N GLU A 201 26.33 -1.47 7.09
CA GLU A 201 27.65 -1.89 6.58
C GLU A 201 27.59 -2.62 5.24
N ASN A 202 26.44 -3.20 4.89
CA ASN A 202 26.31 -4.09 3.73
C ASN A 202 25.41 -3.54 2.61
N THR A 203 24.69 -2.43 2.82
CA THR A 203 23.88 -1.80 1.78
C THR A 203 23.86 -0.27 1.82
N THR A 204 24.01 0.33 0.63
CA THR A 204 23.84 1.76 0.35
C THR A 204 22.69 2.02 -0.63
N LYS A 205 21.92 0.97 -0.97
CA LYS A 205 20.95 0.95 -2.08
C LYS A 205 19.50 1.05 -1.64
N ILE A 206 19.23 1.31 -0.36
CA ILE A 206 17.87 1.45 0.14
C ILE A 206 17.22 2.67 -0.51
N ARG A 207 16.10 2.42 -1.20
CA ARG A 207 15.28 3.44 -1.88
C ARG A 207 14.03 3.78 -1.11
N THR A 208 13.52 2.82 -0.34
CA THR A 208 12.33 2.98 0.48
C THR A 208 12.65 2.59 1.90
N LEU A 209 12.45 3.52 2.83
CA LEU A 209 12.55 3.28 4.26
C LEU A 209 11.20 3.58 4.91
N LYS A 210 10.63 2.57 5.58
CA LYS A 210 9.37 2.69 6.32
C LYS A 210 9.61 2.40 7.79
N LEU A 211 9.27 3.36 8.65
CA LEU A 211 9.44 3.27 10.09
C LEU A 211 8.07 3.34 10.76
N VAL A 212 7.76 2.38 11.63
CA VAL A 212 6.52 2.36 12.41
C VAL A 212 6.86 2.17 13.88
N PHE A 213 6.54 3.16 14.72
CA PHE A 213 6.82 3.11 16.16
C PHE A 213 5.52 3.15 16.96
N TYR A 214 5.24 2.09 17.72
CA TYR A 214 4.06 2.04 18.61
C TYR A 214 4.37 2.47 20.05
N SER A 215 5.66 2.65 20.36
CA SER A 215 6.18 3.14 21.64
C SER A 215 7.44 3.95 21.36
N ASN A 216 7.82 4.87 22.26
CA ASN A 216 9.05 5.65 22.09
C ASN A 216 10.27 4.70 22.02
N PRO A 217 10.99 4.63 20.88
CA PRO A 217 12.19 3.82 20.78
C PRO A 217 13.29 4.33 21.72
N GLU A 218 14.23 3.47 22.08
CA GLU A 218 15.42 3.93 22.80
C GLU A 218 16.36 4.71 21.88
N SER A 219 17.11 5.66 22.45
CA SER A 219 18.05 6.54 21.72
C SER A 219 19.05 5.78 20.84
N GLN A 220 19.46 4.59 21.26
CA GLN A 220 20.39 3.73 20.52
C GLN A 220 19.81 3.28 19.16
N ILE A 221 18.50 3.03 19.10
CA ILE A 221 17.81 2.68 17.86
C ILE A 221 17.75 3.89 16.93
N PHE A 222 17.44 5.07 17.47
CA PHE A 222 17.49 6.33 16.71
C PHE A 222 18.87 6.55 16.09
N HIS A 223 19.94 6.39 16.87
CA HIS A 223 21.31 6.52 16.35
C HIS A 223 21.63 5.51 15.24
N ALA A 224 21.22 4.25 15.40
CA ALA A 224 21.41 3.23 14.36
C ALA A 224 20.64 3.56 13.07
N LEU A 225 19.39 4.04 13.19
CA LEU A 225 18.57 4.46 12.04
C LEU A 225 19.14 5.68 11.33
N ILE A 226 19.60 6.69 12.08
CA ILE A 226 20.29 7.86 11.51
C ILE A 226 21.52 7.42 10.73
N TYR A 227 22.29 6.46 11.26
CA TYR A 227 23.44 5.91 10.56
C TYR A 227 23.05 5.20 9.25
N VAL A 228 22.00 4.37 9.29
CA VAL A 228 21.43 3.73 8.09
C VAL A 228 21.06 4.79 7.05
N ILE A 229 20.29 5.82 7.42
CA ILE A 229 19.84 6.89 6.50
C ILE A 229 21.02 7.61 5.86
N LYS A 230 22.04 7.96 6.66
CA LYS A 230 23.21 8.72 6.20
C LYS A 230 24.05 7.99 5.16
N LEU A 231 24.08 6.65 5.20
CA LEU A 231 24.88 5.84 4.29
C LEU A 231 24.18 5.52 2.97
N GLN A 232 22.88 5.81 2.83
CA GLN A 232 22.18 5.52 1.58
C GLN A 232 22.54 6.52 0.49
N GLU A 233 22.70 6.05 -0.75
CA GLU A 233 23.06 6.90 -1.88
C GLU A 233 21.84 7.56 -2.55
N ARG A 234 20.68 6.88 -2.50
CA ARG A 234 19.49 7.26 -3.28
C ARG A 234 18.19 6.90 -2.57
N LEU A 235 18.02 7.33 -1.32
CA LEU A 235 16.72 7.19 -0.65
C LEU A 235 15.68 8.05 -1.37
N ARG A 236 14.57 7.45 -1.80
CA ARG A 236 13.51 8.09 -2.59
C ARG A 236 12.21 8.27 -1.80
N LEU A 237 11.84 7.27 -1.01
CA LEU A 237 10.63 7.26 -0.20
C LEU A 237 11.01 7.09 1.26
N PHE A 238 10.53 8.01 2.10
CA PHE A 238 10.60 7.90 3.54
C PHE A 238 9.19 7.90 4.12
N ARG A 239 8.82 6.85 4.85
CA ARG A 239 7.58 6.78 5.62
C ARG A 239 7.90 6.69 7.10
N ILE A 240 7.19 7.45 7.91
CA ILE A 240 7.26 7.41 9.37
C ILE A 240 5.85 7.40 9.95
N ALA A 241 5.54 6.43 10.80
CA ALA A 241 4.21 6.26 11.40
C ALA A 241 4.24 6.00 12.91
N GLY A 242 3.43 6.72 13.68
CA GLY A 242 3.20 6.49 15.11
C GLY A 242 3.13 7.74 15.97
N VAL A 243 2.57 7.55 17.18
CA VAL A 243 2.19 8.62 18.13
C VAL A 243 3.41 9.14 18.89
N TYR A 244 4.23 9.97 18.24
CA TYR A 244 5.41 10.58 18.84
C TYR A 244 5.57 12.06 18.45
N THR A 245 6.26 12.79 19.34
CA THR A 245 6.56 14.22 19.23
C THR A 245 8.05 14.49 19.00
N GLU A 246 8.91 13.53 19.33
CA GLU A 246 10.37 13.65 19.24
C GLU A 246 10.93 12.59 18.29
N PHE A 247 11.73 13.02 17.31
CA PHE A 247 12.31 12.15 16.29
C PHE A 247 13.81 11.93 16.49
N HIS A 248 14.37 12.60 17.49
CA HIS A 248 15.76 12.49 17.91
C HIS A 248 16.77 12.59 16.75
N GLY A 249 16.48 13.43 15.75
CA GLY A 249 17.36 13.65 14.60
C GLY A 249 17.16 12.71 13.42
N ILE A 250 16.22 11.74 13.47
CA ILE A 250 15.88 10.91 12.29
C ILE A 250 15.41 11.78 11.13
N ILE A 251 14.54 12.75 11.40
CA ILE A 251 14.01 13.62 10.35
C ILE A 251 15.12 14.52 9.84
N SER A 252 15.91 15.13 10.73
CA SER A 252 17.08 15.93 10.33
C SER A 252 18.09 15.15 9.48
N ALA A 253 18.24 13.84 9.69
CA ALA A 253 19.15 13.01 8.90
C ALA A 253 18.75 12.94 7.41
N LEU A 254 17.49 13.18 7.06
CA LEU A 254 17.02 13.20 5.68
C LEU A 254 17.70 14.29 4.83
N GLU A 255 18.35 15.29 5.44
CA GLU A 255 19.11 16.30 4.70
C GLU A 255 20.17 15.70 3.78
N CYS A 256 20.80 14.59 4.17
CA CYS A 256 21.80 13.94 3.34
C CYS A 256 21.19 13.32 2.07
N GLN A 257 19.86 13.15 2.03
CA GLN A 257 19.08 12.59 0.94
C GLN A 257 18.38 13.67 0.08
N LYS A 258 18.72 14.96 0.28
CA LYS A 258 18.05 16.10 -0.36
C LYS A 258 17.98 16.09 -1.89
N ASN A 259 18.87 15.35 -2.55
CA ASN A 259 18.92 15.24 -4.01
C ASN A 259 18.21 13.99 -4.55
N SER A 260 17.77 13.08 -3.68
CA SER A 260 17.14 11.81 -4.09
C SER A 260 15.74 11.60 -3.53
N LEU A 261 15.42 12.23 -2.40
CA LEU A 261 14.12 12.10 -1.75
C LEU A 261 13.03 12.70 -2.64
N GLN A 262 12.01 11.88 -2.94
CA GLN A 262 10.90 12.17 -3.84
C GLN A 262 9.56 12.15 -3.13
N GLU A 263 9.45 11.32 -2.10
CA GLU A 263 8.21 11.10 -1.37
C GLU A 263 8.45 11.03 0.13
N VAL A 264 7.60 11.74 0.88
CA VAL A 264 7.51 11.67 2.33
C VAL A 264 6.08 11.35 2.74
N ASP A 265 5.92 10.35 3.59
CA ASP A 265 4.63 9.89 4.10
C ASP A 265 4.67 9.84 5.63
N ILE A 266 3.82 10.64 6.27
CA ILE A 266 3.85 10.87 7.72
C ILE A 266 2.48 10.54 8.30
N GLN A 267 2.44 9.62 9.26
CA GLN A 267 1.20 9.07 9.80
C GLN A 267 1.19 9.09 11.32
N ASP A 268 0.11 9.56 11.94
CA ASP A 268 -0.07 9.56 13.40
C ASP A 268 0.98 10.39 14.18
N CYS A 269 1.67 11.34 13.54
CA CYS A 269 2.80 12.08 14.13
C CYS A 269 2.47 13.53 14.50
N SER A 270 3.18 14.06 15.50
CA SER A 270 3.23 15.50 15.77
C SER A 270 4.44 16.14 15.08
N PHE A 271 4.23 17.27 14.41
CA PHE A 271 5.31 17.98 13.74
C PHE A 271 6.16 18.82 14.70
N ASN A 272 7.46 18.90 14.40
CA ASN A 272 8.41 19.73 15.13
C ASN A 272 9.41 20.39 14.16
N ALA A 273 10.37 21.15 14.70
CA ALA A 273 11.33 21.92 13.91
C ALA A 273 12.23 21.07 12.99
N GLU A 274 12.42 19.77 13.26
CA GLU A 274 13.29 18.90 12.45
C GLU A 274 12.79 18.78 11.00
N PHE A 275 11.48 18.84 10.78
CA PHE A 275 10.88 18.72 9.46
C PHE A 275 11.23 19.86 8.50
N SER A 276 11.71 21.00 9.01
CA SER A 276 12.18 22.11 8.18
C SER A 276 13.25 21.70 7.16
N VAL A 277 13.98 20.62 7.44
CA VAL A 277 14.95 19.99 6.53
C VAL A 277 14.36 19.57 5.18
N LEU A 278 13.06 19.27 5.14
CA LEU A 278 12.38 18.86 3.90
C LEU A 278 12.37 20.00 2.86
N ASN A 279 12.49 21.26 3.27
CA ASN A 279 12.68 22.40 2.36
C ASN A 279 13.95 22.30 1.51
N ASN A 280 14.96 21.60 2.01
CA ASN A 280 16.20 21.41 1.28
C ASN A 280 16.08 20.32 0.20
N CYS A 281 15.02 19.50 0.24
CA CYS A 281 14.80 18.36 -0.65
C CYS A 281 14.23 18.80 -2.01
N LYS A 282 15.12 19.05 -2.97
CA LYS A 282 14.78 19.68 -4.26
C LYS A 282 13.90 18.84 -5.19
N ASN A 283 13.90 17.53 -5.00
CA ASN A 283 13.17 16.57 -5.83
C ASN A 283 11.92 16.01 -5.11
N LEU A 284 11.56 16.59 -3.96
CA LEU A 284 10.37 16.18 -3.22
C LEU A 284 9.12 16.57 -4.00
N GLU A 285 8.41 15.58 -4.51
CA GLU A 285 7.23 15.76 -5.37
C GLU A 285 5.94 15.33 -4.66
N THR A 286 6.04 14.45 -3.67
CA THR A 286 4.87 13.87 -2.99
C THR A 286 4.98 14.00 -1.48
N ILE A 287 3.94 14.57 -0.88
CA ILE A 287 3.76 14.64 0.57
C ILE A 287 2.42 14.00 0.92
N ARG A 288 2.47 13.03 1.83
CA ARG A 288 1.29 12.37 2.41
C ARG A 288 1.27 12.59 3.91
N ILE A 289 0.13 13.03 4.42
CA ILE A 289 -0.11 13.31 5.83
C ILE A 289 -1.38 12.56 6.22
N THR A 290 -1.31 11.74 7.26
CA THR A 290 -2.46 10.98 7.75
C THR A 290 -2.54 11.06 9.27
N ARG A 291 -3.67 11.48 9.86
CA ARG A 291 -3.81 11.53 11.34
C ARG A 291 -2.74 12.37 12.04
N CYS A 292 -2.34 13.47 11.42
CA CYS A 292 -1.41 14.46 11.98
C CYS A 292 -2.11 15.83 12.06
N ASN A 293 -1.58 16.77 12.83
CA ASN A 293 -1.97 18.17 12.67
C ASN A 293 -1.44 18.72 11.31
N THR A 294 -1.78 19.95 10.93
CA THR A 294 -1.34 20.55 9.65
C THR A 294 -0.16 21.53 9.81
N GLU A 295 0.52 21.53 10.97
CA GLU A 295 1.61 22.45 11.31
C GLU A 295 2.84 22.33 10.40
N LEU A 296 3.17 21.11 9.94
CA LEU A 296 4.21 20.88 8.92
C LEU A 296 3.96 21.75 7.72
N LEU A 297 2.68 21.91 7.38
CA LEU A 297 2.33 22.57 6.16
C LEU A 297 2.67 24.08 6.20
N LYS A 298 2.75 24.68 7.39
CA LYS A 298 3.14 26.09 7.60
C LYS A 298 4.64 26.33 7.41
N ILE A 299 5.48 25.31 7.63
CA ILE A 299 6.93 25.46 7.70
C ILE A 299 7.67 25.12 6.40
N LEU A 300 7.00 24.53 5.41
CA LEU A 300 7.65 24.17 4.15
C LEU A 300 7.31 25.08 2.97
N ASP A 301 8.27 25.19 2.05
CA ASP A 301 8.16 25.85 0.75
C ASP A 301 8.05 24.77 -0.34
N TYR A 302 6.88 24.69 -0.98
CA TYR A 302 6.47 23.49 -1.71
C TYR A 302 6.70 23.59 -3.21
N LYS A 303 7.38 22.58 -3.76
CA LYS A 303 7.38 22.27 -5.19
C LYS A 303 6.86 20.86 -5.45
N ILE A 304 5.68 20.57 -4.90
CA ILE A 304 5.07 19.24 -4.93
C ILE A 304 4.03 19.14 -6.05
N SER A 305 3.91 17.94 -6.64
CA SER A 305 2.86 17.60 -7.60
C SER A 305 1.72 16.79 -6.95
N THR A 306 1.99 16.20 -5.78
CA THR A 306 1.01 15.40 -5.02
C THR A 306 0.97 15.85 -3.57
N LEU A 307 -0.22 16.21 -3.12
CA LEU A 307 -0.53 16.48 -1.71
C LEU A 307 -1.72 15.62 -1.28
N GLU A 308 -1.52 14.81 -0.24
CA GLU A 308 -2.57 14.00 0.36
C GLU A 308 -2.63 14.30 1.86
N VAL A 309 -3.78 14.76 2.33
CA VAL A 309 -4.09 15.02 3.74
C VAL A 309 -5.36 14.23 4.07
N VAL A 310 -5.21 13.24 4.93
CA VAL A 310 -6.26 12.28 5.27
C VAL A 310 -6.43 12.20 6.79
N ASP A 311 -7.66 12.20 7.29
CA ASP A 311 -7.98 12.11 8.72
C ASP A 311 -7.17 13.11 9.56
N ALA A 312 -7.14 14.37 9.13
CA ALA A 312 -6.38 15.42 9.79
C ALA A 312 -7.22 16.70 9.84
N PRO A 313 -7.13 17.51 10.92
CA PRO A 313 -7.82 18.78 10.98
C PRO A 313 -7.26 19.74 9.92
N ILE A 314 -8.12 20.14 8.98
CA ILE A 314 -7.78 21.05 7.89
C ILE A 314 -8.21 22.47 8.27
N ASP A 315 -7.22 23.32 8.55
CA ASP A 315 -7.41 24.76 8.67
C ASP A 315 -7.37 25.39 7.27
N ALA A 316 -8.50 25.95 6.79
CA ALA A 316 -8.58 26.48 5.43
C ALA A 316 -7.62 27.66 5.18
N GLN A 317 -7.31 28.47 6.19
CA GLN A 317 -6.36 29.58 6.04
C GLN A 317 -4.95 29.05 5.77
N THR A 318 -4.51 28.09 6.57
CA THR A 318 -3.23 27.41 6.36
C THR A 318 -3.20 26.75 4.99
N MET A 319 -4.24 26.00 4.62
CA MET A 319 -4.35 25.37 3.30
C MET A 319 -4.31 26.38 2.15
N ALA A 320 -5.01 27.51 2.24
CA ALA A 320 -4.99 28.52 1.20
C ALA A 320 -3.57 29.02 0.90
N LEU A 321 -2.76 29.27 1.95
CA LEU A 321 -1.36 29.68 1.80
C LEU A 321 -0.49 28.60 1.14
N ILE A 322 -0.78 27.33 1.40
CA ILE A 322 -0.06 26.19 0.81
C ILE A 322 -0.43 26.07 -0.67
N LEU A 323 -1.73 26.14 -0.98
CA LEU A 323 -2.22 26.06 -2.34
C LEU A 323 -1.76 27.26 -3.18
N GLU A 324 -1.64 28.45 -2.60
CA GLU A 324 -1.06 29.61 -3.28
C GLU A 324 0.38 29.33 -3.78
N LYS A 325 1.19 28.63 -2.98
CA LYS A 325 2.58 28.30 -3.32
C LYS A 325 2.71 27.08 -4.23
N ALA A 326 1.97 26.01 -3.92
CA ALA A 326 2.12 24.69 -4.55
C ALA A 326 1.13 24.43 -5.68
N GLY A 327 -0.03 25.10 -5.66
CA GLY A 327 -1.22 24.72 -6.41
C GLY A 327 -1.01 24.64 -7.91
N ILE A 328 -0.16 25.51 -8.46
CA ILE A 328 0.15 25.52 -9.89
C ILE A 328 0.86 24.24 -10.34
N LEU A 329 1.59 23.55 -9.47
CA LEU A 329 2.28 22.30 -9.77
C LEU A 329 1.47 21.06 -9.39
N LEU A 330 0.45 21.21 -8.53
CA LEU A 330 -0.37 20.10 -8.07
C LEU A 330 -1.14 19.46 -9.23
N GLN A 331 -0.97 18.14 -9.33
CA GLN A 331 -1.70 17.25 -10.22
C GLN A 331 -2.62 16.30 -9.44
N ARG A 332 -2.28 16.02 -8.18
CA ARG A 332 -3.05 15.16 -7.28
C ARG A 332 -3.26 15.85 -5.95
N LEU A 333 -4.53 15.98 -5.57
CA LEU A 333 -4.96 16.54 -4.30
C LEU A 333 -5.98 15.62 -3.65
N ILE A 334 -5.67 15.17 -2.44
CA ILE A 334 -6.58 14.41 -1.57
C ILE A 334 -6.73 15.19 -0.26
N LEU A 335 -7.96 15.58 0.06
CA LEU A 335 -8.33 16.24 1.32
C LEU A 335 -9.53 15.49 1.89
N GLU A 336 -9.29 14.54 2.78
CA GLU A 336 -10.35 13.66 3.31
C GLU A 336 -10.26 13.60 4.83
N SER A 337 -11.42 13.50 5.48
CA SER A 337 -11.52 13.16 6.89
C SER A 337 -12.59 12.09 7.04
N ILE A 338 -12.36 11.11 7.90
CA ILE A 338 -13.33 10.06 8.26
C ILE A 338 -14.12 10.47 9.52
N SER A 339 -13.60 11.41 10.31
CA SER A 339 -14.23 11.86 11.56
C SER A 339 -15.03 13.14 11.36
N ILE A 340 -16.30 13.12 11.78
CA ILE A 340 -17.18 14.31 11.84
C ILE A 340 -16.64 15.34 12.84
N ASP A 341 -15.76 14.95 13.76
CA ASP A 341 -15.13 15.85 14.73
C ASP A 341 -13.86 16.54 14.16
N GLU A 342 -13.31 16.04 13.05
CA GLU A 342 -12.16 16.61 12.34
C GLU A 342 -12.65 17.40 11.12
N ASN A 343 -13.41 18.47 11.38
CA ASN A 343 -14.04 19.28 10.35
C ASN A 343 -13.03 20.15 9.59
N ILE A 344 -13.33 20.38 8.31
CA ILE A 344 -12.72 21.47 7.53
C ILE A 344 -13.27 22.78 8.10
N LEU A 345 -12.40 23.57 8.74
CA LEU A 345 -12.78 24.89 9.21
C LEU A 345 -12.76 25.87 8.03
N ASP A 346 -13.92 26.47 7.72
CA ASP A 346 -14.13 27.42 6.61
C ASP A 346 -13.97 26.77 5.21
N GLU A 347 -14.91 25.89 4.87
CA GLU A 347 -14.98 25.20 3.57
C GLU A 347 -15.00 26.17 2.38
N SER A 348 -15.67 27.32 2.52
CA SER A 348 -15.78 28.32 1.44
C SER A 348 -14.41 28.88 1.07
N LEU A 349 -13.58 29.21 2.07
CA LEU A 349 -12.23 29.70 1.82
C LEU A 349 -11.37 28.63 1.14
N LEU A 350 -11.46 27.38 1.60
CA LEU A 350 -10.70 26.27 1.01
C LEU A 350 -11.08 26.05 -0.46
N LEU A 351 -12.39 25.99 -0.77
CA LEU A 351 -12.89 25.80 -2.13
C LEU A 351 -12.43 26.90 -3.07
N GLU A 352 -12.50 28.15 -2.63
CA GLU A 352 -12.04 29.29 -3.43
C GLU A 352 -10.52 29.25 -3.66
N ALA A 353 -9.74 28.89 -2.64
CA ALA A 353 -8.29 28.73 -2.79
C ALA A 353 -7.92 27.62 -3.78
N ILE A 354 -8.58 26.45 -3.72
CA ILE A 354 -8.36 25.37 -4.70
C ILE A 354 -8.71 25.87 -6.10
N LYS A 355 -9.84 26.55 -6.26
CA LYS A 355 -10.32 27.08 -7.54
C LYS A 355 -9.34 28.09 -8.13
N LEU A 356 -8.75 28.96 -7.31
CA LEU A 356 -7.80 29.98 -7.77
C LEU A 356 -6.44 29.37 -8.14
N PHE A 357 -5.91 28.46 -7.31
CA PHE A 357 -4.50 28.07 -7.42
C PHE A 357 -4.27 26.70 -8.09
N CYS A 358 -5.24 25.79 -8.11
CA CYS A 358 -5.03 24.37 -8.44
C CYS A 358 -5.54 23.98 -9.84
N GLN A 359 -5.15 24.73 -10.88
CA GLN A 359 -5.67 24.55 -12.25
C GLN A 359 -5.17 23.30 -12.98
N ASN A 360 -4.14 22.62 -12.45
CA ASN A 360 -3.49 21.47 -13.09
C ASN A 360 -3.91 20.11 -12.53
N ILE A 361 -4.91 20.08 -11.65
CA ILE A 361 -5.39 18.87 -11.00
C ILE A 361 -5.96 17.87 -12.02
N THR A 362 -5.46 16.65 -11.95
CA THR A 362 -5.92 15.47 -12.70
C THR A 362 -6.59 14.45 -11.79
N TYR A 363 -6.21 14.41 -10.51
CA TYR A 363 -6.79 13.56 -9.48
C TYR A 363 -7.24 14.42 -8.30
N PHE A 364 -8.54 14.44 -8.05
CA PHE A 364 -9.14 15.18 -6.94
C PHE A 364 -9.99 14.25 -6.08
N LYS A 365 -9.67 14.18 -4.79
CA LYS A 365 -10.52 13.55 -3.79
C LYS A 365 -10.77 14.54 -2.65
N ILE A 366 -12.04 14.76 -2.34
CA ILE A 366 -12.43 15.59 -1.21
C ILE A 366 -13.54 14.93 -0.39
N GLY A 367 -13.42 14.98 0.93
CA GLY A 367 -14.39 14.42 1.88
C GLY A 367 -14.80 15.42 2.95
N CYS A 368 -15.87 15.12 3.69
CA CYS A 368 -16.41 15.96 4.77
C CYS A 368 -16.74 17.39 4.32
N ILE A 369 -17.34 17.58 3.14
CA ILE A 369 -17.63 18.92 2.62
C ILE A 369 -19.11 19.08 2.24
N GLU A 370 -19.67 20.28 2.42
CA GLU A 370 -21.04 20.55 1.97
C GLU A 370 -21.13 20.39 0.44
N PHE A 371 -22.20 19.76 -0.05
CA PHE A 371 -22.54 19.76 -1.47
C PHE A 371 -23.07 21.14 -1.94
N SER A 372 -22.19 22.15 -1.90
CA SER A 372 -22.49 23.56 -2.16
C SER A 372 -22.35 23.94 -3.64
N THR A 373 -22.87 25.11 -4.03
CA THR A 373 -22.67 25.65 -5.39
C THR A 373 -21.21 25.98 -5.65
N GLN A 374 -20.45 26.37 -4.62
CA GLN A 374 -19.01 26.65 -4.72
C GLN A 374 -18.21 25.40 -5.06
N LEU A 375 -18.57 24.24 -4.47
CA LEU A 375 -17.94 22.96 -4.81
C LEU A 375 -18.18 22.59 -6.28
N LEU A 376 -19.42 22.79 -6.74
CA LEU A 376 -19.78 22.61 -8.15
C LEU A 376 -18.90 23.51 -9.04
N GLU A 377 -18.88 24.81 -8.78
CA GLU A 377 -18.05 25.76 -9.54
C GLU A 377 -16.57 25.36 -9.57
N LEU A 378 -16.01 24.95 -8.42
CA LEU A 378 -14.64 24.45 -8.35
C LEU A 378 -14.44 23.29 -9.33
N ILE A 379 -15.27 22.24 -9.23
CA ILE A 379 -15.13 21.03 -10.05
C ILE A 379 -15.26 21.35 -11.54
N GLY A 380 -16.17 22.26 -11.92
CA GLY A 380 -16.33 22.71 -13.30
C GLY A 380 -15.12 23.46 -13.87
N ASN A 381 -14.31 24.10 -13.01
CA ASN A 381 -13.08 24.79 -13.40
C ASN A 381 -11.85 23.87 -13.52
N LEU A 382 -11.90 22.64 -12.98
CA LEU A 382 -10.80 21.69 -13.08
C LEU A 382 -10.78 20.98 -14.45
N HIS A 383 -10.41 21.71 -15.50
CA HIS A 383 -10.51 21.22 -16.88
C HIS A 383 -9.63 20.00 -17.22
N LYS A 384 -8.59 19.71 -16.42
CA LYS A 384 -7.70 18.56 -16.59
C LYS A 384 -8.11 17.34 -15.75
N LEU A 385 -9.20 17.44 -14.98
CA LEU A 385 -9.63 16.43 -14.04
C LEU A 385 -9.99 15.11 -14.74
N GLN A 386 -9.31 14.03 -14.35
CA GLN A 386 -9.53 12.68 -14.86
C GLN A 386 -10.14 11.75 -13.81
N PHE A 387 -9.86 12.01 -12.53
CA PHE A 387 -10.32 11.22 -11.39
C PHE A 387 -10.96 12.14 -10.36
N LEU A 388 -12.24 11.89 -10.06
CA LEU A 388 -12.99 12.62 -9.06
C LEU A 388 -13.59 11.65 -8.05
N SER A 389 -13.36 11.92 -6.76
CA SER A 389 -14.02 11.25 -5.65
C SER A 389 -14.52 12.31 -4.68
N VAL A 390 -15.82 12.30 -4.39
CA VAL A 390 -16.42 13.33 -3.53
C VAL A 390 -17.27 12.67 -2.46
N TRP A 391 -16.93 12.93 -1.19
CA TRP A 391 -17.77 12.58 -0.05
C TRP A 391 -18.30 13.87 0.60
N CYS A 392 -19.59 14.11 0.39
CA CYS A 392 -20.29 15.31 0.85
C CYS A 392 -21.33 15.01 1.90
N TYR A 393 -21.66 16.01 2.70
CA TYR A 393 -22.93 16.04 3.45
C TYR A 393 -23.87 17.11 2.85
N ILE A 394 -25.15 16.97 3.15
CA ILE A 394 -26.13 18.06 2.93
C ILE A 394 -26.30 18.71 4.30
N ASN A 395 -26.20 20.05 4.37
CA ASN A 395 -26.49 20.77 5.60
C ASN A 395 -27.84 20.30 6.17
N ILE A 396 -27.86 20.02 7.47
CA ILE A 396 -29.02 19.54 8.23
C ILE A 396 -30.03 20.69 8.36
N ILE A 397 -30.58 21.13 7.24
CA ILE A 397 -31.98 21.53 7.25
C ILE A 397 -32.71 20.20 7.44
N PRO A 398 -33.56 20.04 8.48
CA PRO A 398 -34.31 18.81 8.67
C PRO A 398 -34.96 18.45 7.33
N VAL A 399 -34.89 17.17 6.94
CA VAL A 399 -35.30 16.64 5.61
C VAL A 399 -36.71 17.11 5.21
N GLU A 400 -37.54 17.48 6.19
CA GLU A 400 -38.87 18.04 6.07
C GLU A 400 -38.93 19.47 5.46
N GLU A 401 -37.81 20.22 5.45
CA GLU A 401 -37.72 21.61 4.99
C GLU A 401 -36.81 21.83 3.76
N LEU A 402 -36.12 20.81 3.26
CA LEU A 402 -35.40 20.88 1.98
C LEU A 402 -36.39 20.66 0.84
N PRO A 403 -36.68 21.66 -0.02
CA PRO A 403 -37.45 21.38 -1.23
C PRO A 403 -36.63 20.41 -2.09
N VAL A 404 -37.08 19.16 -2.19
CA VAL A 404 -36.49 18.07 -3.00
C VAL A 404 -36.16 18.54 -4.43
N GLU A 405 -36.95 19.49 -4.95
CA GLU A 405 -36.73 20.16 -6.23
C GLU A 405 -35.39 20.91 -6.31
N GLY A 406 -34.96 21.57 -5.24
CA GLY A 406 -33.68 22.31 -5.18
C GLY A 406 -32.45 21.40 -5.26
N LEU A 407 -32.50 20.25 -4.59
CA LEU A 407 -31.44 19.23 -4.66
C LEU A 407 -31.39 18.56 -6.04
N ASN A 408 -32.54 18.22 -6.63
CA ASN A 408 -32.61 17.71 -8.00
C ASN A 408 -31.96 18.66 -9.01
N ILE A 409 -32.25 19.96 -8.91
CA ILE A 409 -31.65 20.99 -9.76
C ILE A 409 -30.14 21.04 -9.56
N ARG A 410 -29.65 20.99 -8.32
CA ARG A 410 -28.22 21.03 -8.02
C ARG A 410 -27.49 19.79 -8.52
N VAL A 411 -28.04 18.59 -8.35
CA VAL A 411 -27.46 17.35 -8.90
C VAL A 411 -27.44 17.40 -10.42
N MET A 412 -28.50 17.87 -11.06
CA MET A 412 -28.52 18.08 -12.52
C MET A 412 -27.43 19.06 -12.95
N GLN A 413 -27.23 20.18 -12.24
CA GLN A 413 -26.17 21.14 -12.52
C GLN A 413 -24.80 20.49 -12.39
N PHE A 414 -24.53 19.81 -11.27
CA PHE A 414 -23.29 19.07 -11.04
C PHE A 414 -22.95 18.13 -12.20
N SER A 415 -23.95 17.40 -12.67
CA SER A 415 -23.80 16.42 -13.75
C SER A 415 -23.41 17.04 -15.08
N LYS A 416 -23.93 18.23 -15.37
CA LYS A 416 -23.65 18.99 -16.60
C LYS A 416 -22.27 19.64 -16.60
N ILE A 417 -21.74 19.99 -15.43
CA ILE A 417 -20.45 20.69 -15.30
C ILE A 417 -19.26 19.73 -15.18
N LEU A 418 -19.49 18.42 -15.01
CA LEU A 418 -18.41 17.44 -14.94
C LEU A 418 -17.49 17.56 -16.17
N PRO A 419 -16.16 17.69 -15.99
CA PRO A 419 -15.24 17.87 -17.11
C PRO A 419 -15.29 16.71 -18.12
N LEU A 420 -15.18 17.02 -19.41
CA LEU A 420 -15.14 16.01 -20.48
C LEU A 420 -13.85 15.17 -20.47
N THR A 421 -12.86 15.57 -19.66
CA THR A 421 -11.63 14.82 -19.39
C THR A 421 -11.82 13.73 -18.33
N LEU A 422 -12.94 13.73 -17.61
CA LEU A 422 -13.20 12.84 -16.49
C LEU A 422 -13.44 11.40 -16.95
N GLN A 423 -12.68 10.46 -16.37
CA GLN A 423 -12.70 9.04 -16.70
C GLN A 423 -13.10 8.16 -15.51
N TYR A 424 -12.98 8.67 -14.29
CA TYR A 424 -13.33 7.98 -13.08
C TYR A 424 -14.15 8.90 -12.16
N LEU A 425 -15.26 8.38 -11.67
CA LEU A 425 -16.13 9.09 -10.74
C LEU A 425 -16.51 8.15 -9.58
N ASP A 426 -16.19 8.56 -8.35
CA ASP A 426 -16.62 7.88 -7.13
C ASP A 426 -17.67 8.71 -6.40
N LEU A 427 -18.86 8.11 -6.29
CA LEU A 427 -20.07 8.70 -5.74
C LEU A 427 -20.63 7.87 -4.58
N ARG A 428 -19.80 7.10 -3.87
CA ARG A 428 -20.25 6.30 -2.71
C ARG A 428 -20.64 7.19 -1.52
N ASN A 429 -21.77 7.87 -1.68
CA ASN A 429 -22.32 8.83 -0.76
C ASN A 429 -23.80 8.54 -0.56
N ILE A 430 -24.17 8.19 0.68
CA ILE A 430 -25.48 7.62 1.02
C ILE A 430 -26.64 8.51 0.54
N TRP A 431 -26.49 9.84 0.60
CA TRP A 431 -27.58 10.73 0.20
C TRP A 431 -27.75 10.88 -1.32
N LEU A 432 -26.76 10.51 -2.13
CA LEU A 432 -26.82 10.66 -3.60
C LEU A 432 -27.53 9.49 -4.29
N ASP A 433 -27.71 8.36 -3.61
CA ASP A 433 -28.31 7.15 -4.16
C ASP A 433 -29.69 7.38 -4.82
N PRO A 434 -30.61 8.21 -4.26
CA PRO A 434 -31.90 8.53 -4.90
C PRO A 434 -31.80 9.39 -6.18
N TYR A 435 -30.63 9.98 -6.46
CA TYR A 435 -30.42 10.96 -7.52
C TYR A 435 -29.46 10.47 -8.61
N ILE A 436 -29.02 9.21 -8.56
CA ILE A 436 -28.10 8.62 -9.54
C ILE A 436 -28.69 8.69 -10.95
N ASP A 437 -29.99 8.49 -11.11
CA ASP A 437 -30.63 8.60 -12.43
C ASP A 437 -30.51 10.01 -13.02
N ILE A 438 -30.72 11.06 -12.22
CA ILE A 438 -30.58 12.46 -12.65
C ILE A 438 -29.13 12.70 -13.07
N LEU A 439 -28.19 12.16 -12.30
CA LEU A 439 -26.78 12.32 -12.57
C LEU A 439 -26.38 11.69 -13.90
N LEU A 440 -26.72 10.42 -14.07
CA LEU A 440 -26.39 9.67 -15.27
C LEU A 440 -27.11 10.24 -16.50
N ASN A 441 -28.36 10.68 -16.37
CA ASN A 441 -29.12 11.25 -17.48
C ASN A 441 -28.52 12.56 -18.01
N HIS A 442 -27.85 13.35 -17.17
CA HIS A 442 -27.28 14.65 -17.55
C HIS A 442 -25.76 14.67 -17.68
N CYS A 443 -25.07 13.60 -17.30
CA CYS A 443 -23.62 13.50 -17.39
C CYS A 443 -23.14 13.30 -18.85
N LEU A 444 -22.24 14.18 -19.30
CA LEU A 444 -21.58 14.08 -20.62
C LEU A 444 -20.15 13.56 -20.55
N ALA A 445 -19.61 13.36 -19.35
CA ALA A 445 -18.25 12.88 -19.18
C ALA A 445 -18.09 11.44 -19.69
N PRO A 446 -17.00 11.13 -20.43
CA PRO A 446 -16.73 9.80 -20.97
C PRO A 446 -16.15 8.85 -19.90
N LEU A 447 -16.94 8.60 -18.86
CA LEU A 447 -16.55 7.75 -17.74
C LEU A 447 -16.16 6.36 -18.22
N LYS A 448 -15.04 5.83 -17.72
CA LYS A 448 -14.58 4.45 -17.89
C LYS A 448 -14.89 3.60 -16.65
N LYS A 449 -14.91 4.22 -15.48
CA LYS A 449 -15.13 3.61 -14.18
C LYS A 449 -16.06 4.49 -13.35
N LEU A 450 -17.05 3.87 -12.70
CA LEU A 450 -18.01 4.54 -11.83
C LEU A 450 -18.15 3.74 -10.52
N LEU A 451 -18.06 4.39 -9.36
CA LEU A 451 -18.39 3.79 -8.07
C LEU A 451 -19.68 4.36 -7.49
N ILE A 452 -20.56 3.47 -7.04
CA ILE A 452 -21.87 3.77 -6.44
C ILE A 452 -22.12 2.84 -5.23
N ASN A 453 -23.00 3.24 -4.30
CA ASN A 453 -23.33 2.38 -3.15
C ASN A 453 -24.19 1.18 -3.57
N GLY A 454 -25.16 1.39 -4.47
CA GLY A 454 -26.18 0.41 -4.79
C GLY A 454 -26.87 0.65 -6.13
N LEU A 455 -27.64 -0.36 -6.56
CA LEU A 455 -28.49 -0.36 -7.74
C LEU A 455 -29.89 -0.83 -7.34
N ASP A 456 -30.48 -0.09 -6.40
CA ASP A 456 -31.59 -0.60 -5.60
C ASP A 456 -32.96 -0.20 -6.17
N ASN A 457 -32.98 0.56 -7.28
CA ASN A 457 -34.18 1.09 -7.92
C ASN A 457 -34.09 1.01 -9.45
N GLU A 458 -35.17 0.57 -10.08
CA GLU A 458 -35.38 0.46 -11.53
C GLU A 458 -35.00 1.75 -12.28
N LYS A 459 -35.29 2.92 -11.70
CA LYS A 459 -34.96 4.22 -12.29
C LYS A 459 -33.44 4.40 -12.50
N ASN A 460 -32.63 4.00 -11.51
CA ASN A 460 -31.17 4.09 -11.57
C ASN A 460 -30.59 3.07 -12.56
N ILE A 461 -31.14 1.86 -12.59
CA ILE A 461 -30.75 0.80 -13.53
C ILE A 461 -30.98 1.26 -14.97
N LYS A 462 -32.17 1.78 -15.28
CA LYS A 462 -32.51 2.28 -16.61
C LYS A 462 -31.60 3.42 -17.03
N ALA A 463 -31.37 4.40 -16.14
CA ALA A 463 -30.46 5.51 -16.42
C ALA A 463 -29.02 5.04 -16.66
N LEU A 464 -28.55 4.01 -15.95
CA LEU A 464 -27.25 3.41 -16.17
C LEU A 464 -27.15 2.74 -17.54
N ILE A 465 -28.14 1.95 -17.94
CA ILE A 465 -28.18 1.30 -19.26
C ILE A 465 -28.19 2.37 -20.37
N GLU A 466 -29.04 3.40 -20.23
CA GLU A 466 -29.12 4.52 -21.18
C GLU A 466 -27.79 5.30 -21.24
N PHE A 467 -27.13 5.51 -20.10
CA PHE A 467 -25.82 6.13 -20.05
C PHE A 467 -24.75 5.29 -20.76
N CYS A 468 -24.75 3.97 -20.57
CA CYS A 468 -23.84 3.05 -21.26
C CYS A 468 -24.06 3.09 -22.78
N ALA A 469 -25.32 3.04 -23.22
CA ALA A 469 -25.68 3.12 -24.63
C ALA A 469 -25.28 4.46 -25.26
N ARG A 470 -25.44 5.57 -24.52
CA ARG A 470 -25.12 6.93 -24.97
C ARG A 470 -23.62 7.18 -25.06
N THR A 471 -22.86 6.83 -24.02
CA THR A 471 -21.43 7.17 -23.92
C THR A 471 -20.53 6.11 -24.54
N LYS A 472 -20.89 4.82 -24.43
CA LYS A 472 -20.09 3.66 -24.90
C LYS A 472 -18.66 3.62 -24.36
N THR A 473 -18.37 4.36 -23.29
CA THR A 473 -17.04 4.43 -22.67
C THR A 473 -16.95 3.70 -21.34
N LEU A 474 -18.08 3.50 -20.65
CA LEU A 474 -18.12 2.92 -19.32
C LEU A 474 -17.79 1.42 -19.39
N LYS A 475 -16.73 1.02 -18.70
CA LYS A 475 -16.25 -0.37 -18.70
C LYS A 475 -16.59 -1.10 -17.41
N TYR A 476 -16.46 -0.40 -16.28
CA TYR A 476 -16.66 -0.98 -14.96
C TYR A 476 -17.56 -0.10 -14.11
N VAL A 477 -18.51 -0.75 -13.44
CA VAL A 477 -19.30 -0.16 -12.35
C VAL A 477 -19.00 -0.95 -11.09
N GLY A 478 -18.44 -0.25 -10.10
CA GLY A 478 -18.13 -0.82 -8.80
C GLY A 478 -19.24 -0.53 -7.83
N VAL A 479 -19.81 -1.59 -7.25
CA VAL A 479 -20.90 -1.49 -6.28
C VAL A 479 -20.38 -1.93 -4.92
N ARG A 480 -20.77 -1.21 -3.87
CA ARG A 480 -20.33 -1.50 -2.50
C ARG A 480 -20.77 -2.90 -2.06
N GLU A 481 -19.78 -3.67 -1.60
CA GLU A 481 -19.90 -5.14 -1.45
C GLU A 481 -20.88 -5.59 -0.35
N TYR A 482 -21.11 -4.78 0.69
CA TYR A 482 -21.80 -5.22 1.91
C TYR A 482 -23.34 -5.38 1.83
N SER A 483 -23.98 -5.25 0.66
CA SER A 483 -25.43 -5.50 0.57
C SER A 483 -26.04 -5.75 -0.81
N ASN A 484 -25.44 -5.33 -1.94
CA ASN A 484 -26.27 -5.08 -3.13
C ASN A 484 -25.99 -5.94 -4.38
N LEU A 485 -24.77 -6.47 -4.60
CA LEU A 485 -24.49 -7.24 -5.83
C LEU A 485 -25.07 -8.66 -5.81
N GLU A 486 -25.01 -9.35 -4.68
CA GLU A 486 -25.60 -10.69 -4.51
C GLU A 486 -27.12 -10.62 -4.26
N ALA A 487 -27.62 -9.46 -3.83
CA ALA A 487 -29.05 -9.21 -3.61
C ALA A 487 -29.77 -8.70 -4.87
N LEU A 488 -29.04 -8.36 -5.94
CA LEU A 488 -29.63 -7.93 -7.19
C LEU A 488 -30.35 -9.11 -7.86
N ASP A 489 -31.54 -8.86 -8.42
CA ASP A 489 -32.24 -9.86 -9.23
C ASP A 489 -31.35 -10.32 -10.40
N ASP A 490 -31.27 -11.64 -10.61
CA ASP A 490 -30.39 -12.23 -11.63
C ASP A 490 -30.70 -11.73 -13.05
N ASN A 491 -31.96 -11.39 -13.35
CA ASN A 491 -32.31 -10.87 -14.66
C ASN A 491 -31.84 -9.42 -14.81
N ILE A 492 -32.05 -8.59 -13.78
CA ILE A 492 -31.56 -7.21 -13.75
C ILE A 492 -30.04 -7.18 -13.88
N ARG A 493 -29.36 -8.07 -13.14
CA ARG A 493 -27.91 -8.19 -13.19
C ARG A 493 -27.44 -8.52 -14.60
N LYS A 494 -28.03 -9.53 -15.25
CA LYS A 494 -27.71 -9.89 -16.63
C LYS A 494 -27.96 -8.76 -17.61
N GLU A 495 -29.03 -7.99 -17.41
CA GLU A 495 -29.37 -6.85 -18.26
C GLU A 495 -28.31 -5.74 -18.17
N VAL A 496 -27.86 -5.39 -16.96
CA VAL A 496 -26.78 -4.42 -16.77
C VAL A 496 -25.44 -4.97 -17.26
N GLU A 497 -25.14 -6.23 -16.96
CA GLU A 497 -23.88 -6.89 -17.37
C GLU A 497 -23.74 -7.07 -18.88
N ALA A 498 -24.84 -7.07 -19.63
CA ALA A 498 -24.81 -7.01 -21.10
C ALA A 498 -24.23 -5.69 -21.63
N ASN A 499 -24.22 -4.63 -20.80
CA ASN A 499 -23.78 -3.29 -21.18
C ASN A 499 -22.46 -2.88 -20.50
N VAL A 500 -22.19 -3.33 -19.26
CA VAL A 500 -21.03 -2.91 -18.46
C VAL A 500 -20.61 -3.99 -17.45
N ALA A 501 -19.32 -4.11 -17.12
CA ALA A 501 -18.89 -5.06 -16.11
C ALA A 501 -19.24 -4.56 -14.70
N LEU A 502 -20.10 -5.31 -14.00
CA LEU A 502 -20.38 -5.10 -12.58
C LEU A 502 -19.35 -5.86 -11.73
N VAL A 503 -18.68 -5.16 -10.83
CA VAL A 503 -17.68 -5.74 -9.91
C VAL A 503 -17.86 -5.18 -8.50
N PRO A 504 -17.44 -5.90 -7.46
CA PRO A 504 -17.29 -5.30 -6.14
C PRO A 504 -16.34 -4.10 -6.20
N ASP A 505 -16.66 -3.03 -5.48
CA ASP A 505 -15.93 -1.76 -5.51
C ASP A 505 -14.43 -1.90 -5.20
N HIS A 506 -14.05 -2.82 -4.31
CA HIS A 506 -12.64 -3.08 -3.99
C HIS A 506 -11.81 -3.64 -5.17
N TYR A 507 -12.44 -4.17 -6.23
CA TYR A 507 -11.74 -4.56 -7.47
C TYR A 507 -11.43 -3.37 -8.38
N ILE A 508 -12.12 -2.24 -8.20
CA ILE A 508 -11.84 -1.00 -8.94
C ILE A 508 -10.77 -0.21 -8.19
N VAL A 509 -9.54 -0.70 -8.27
CA VAL A 509 -8.39 0.04 -7.77
C VAL A 509 -8.01 1.14 -8.76
N VAL A 510 -7.84 2.35 -8.24
CA VAL A 510 -7.25 3.49 -8.95
C VAL A 510 -5.97 3.86 -8.24
N ASN A 511 -4.89 3.17 -8.59
CA ASN A 511 -3.55 3.64 -8.27
C ASN A 511 -3.11 4.53 -9.43
N CYS A 512 -3.37 5.84 -9.31
CA CYS A 512 -2.69 6.83 -10.12
C CYS A 512 -1.33 7.15 -9.51
#